data_AF-A0A6F8PR62-F1
#
_entry.id   AF-A0A6F8PR62-F1
#
_cell.length_a   1.000
_cell.length_b   1.000
_cell.length_c   1.000
_cell.angle_alpha   90.00
_cell.angle_beta   90.00
_cell.angle_gamma   90.00
#
_symmetry.space_group_name_H-M   'P 1'
#
loop_
_entity.id
_entity.type
_entity.pdbx_description
1 polymer ?
#
loop_
_entity_poly.entity_id
_entity_poly.type
_entity_poly.pdbx_seq_one_letter_code
_entity_poly.pdbx_strand_id
1 'polypeptide(L)'
;MKTFTKLLFIGLVGVFATTLSAKEEVIGCNDVIKKDPVDKNLVKSICFADGEKNKDKKYGDASWYYLFAEAFDQSIAMANKSILEDKEFFAASNSGHSTLLKGDIAKAKEHYSLFLKHLNDDEAMQEDFQLLLKHFPDKATLIHQGMAVWNQMLQPYSETASLKKKYKEQKKQKDYQGALETLAQLLTISKNLGEDSLALSDVYAGFSSVYDAMDDYNKELKYRLKRLEIQEKALGTEHPNTLTSMNNLAVTYGDLGRHADALVLNEKVLALREKTLGAEHPDTLISMNNLSFTYYNLGRYADALVLFEKVLALREKVLGSEHPDTLSSMNNLAVTYGELGRYANALVLEEKVLALREKVLGSEHEKTLTSMNNLAVTYSKLGRHADALVLEEKILALREKVLGAEYPDTLSSMNNLASTYGKLGRHADALVLQEKILALREKVSGAEHPDTLTSMNNLAVTYRDLGRYADALVLFEKVLALFEKTLGVEHPDTLTSMNNLASTYGKLGRHADALVLNEKVLALREKTLGAEHPDTLTSMNNLAYTYGDLGRHADALVLNEKVLALREKTLGAEHPDTLTSMNNLAYTYGDLGRHADALVLKEKVLALREKVLGSEHEKTLTSMKKP
;
A
#
# COMPACT_ATOMS: atom_id res chain seq x y z
N MET A 1 -20.52 -4.90 -17.74
CA MET A 1 -19.33 -4.87 -18.61
C MET A 1 -18.99 -6.22 -19.23
N LYS A 2 -18.56 -7.27 -18.49
CA LYS A 2 -18.19 -8.59 -19.08
C LYS A 2 -19.25 -9.24 -20.00
N THR A 3 -20.54 -9.04 -19.72
CA THR A 3 -21.67 -9.56 -20.53
C THR A 3 -21.91 -8.71 -21.79
N PHE A 4 -21.70 -7.40 -21.70
CA PHE A 4 -21.80 -6.45 -22.81
C PHE A 4 -20.65 -6.64 -23.81
N THR A 5 -19.42 -6.86 -23.31
CA THR A 5 -18.27 -7.23 -24.14
C THR A 5 -18.46 -8.59 -24.83
N LYS A 6 -19.11 -9.55 -24.17
CA LYS A 6 -19.47 -10.86 -24.77
C LYS A 6 -20.50 -10.72 -25.90
N LEU A 7 -21.49 -9.84 -25.78
CA LEU A 7 -22.50 -9.59 -26.82
C LEU A 7 -21.95 -8.77 -28.00
N LEU A 8 -21.05 -7.81 -27.74
CA LEU A 8 -20.26 -7.15 -28.78
C LEU A 8 -19.39 -8.14 -29.57
N PHE A 9 -18.84 -9.15 -28.88
CA PHE A 9 -18.08 -10.23 -29.51
C PHE A 9 -18.98 -11.17 -30.35
N ILE A 10 -20.23 -11.41 -29.93
CA ILE A 10 -21.22 -12.18 -30.71
C ILE A 10 -21.55 -11.46 -32.04
N GLY A 11 -21.61 -10.12 -32.05
CA GLY A 11 -21.71 -9.33 -33.27
C GLY A 11 -20.52 -9.52 -34.21
N LEU A 12 -19.29 -9.57 -33.67
CA LEU A 12 -18.05 -9.83 -34.41
C LEU A 12 -17.94 -11.26 -34.96
N VAL A 13 -18.44 -12.27 -34.23
CA VAL A 13 -18.47 -13.67 -34.73
C VAL A 13 -19.46 -13.82 -35.90
N GLY A 14 -20.55 -13.05 -35.90
CA GLY A 14 -21.49 -13.00 -37.03
C GLY A 14 -20.86 -12.48 -38.33
N VAL A 15 -19.93 -11.54 -38.23
CA VAL A 15 -19.19 -10.94 -39.37
C VAL A 15 -18.32 -11.97 -40.11
N PHE A 16 -17.70 -12.89 -39.39
CA PHE A 16 -16.90 -13.97 -40.00
C PHE A 16 -17.77 -15.01 -40.71
N ALA A 17 -18.96 -15.32 -40.17
CA ALA A 17 -19.87 -16.27 -40.80
C ALA A 17 -20.51 -15.73 -42.08
N THR A 18 -20.87 -14.44 -42.13
CA THR A 18 -21.45 -13.80 -43.33
C THR A 18 -20.41 -13.55 -44.43
N THR A 19 -19.15 -13.27 -44.08
CA THR A 19 -18.05 -13.17 -45.06
C THR A 19 -17.66 -14.53 -45.65
N LEU A 20 -17.85 -15.63 -44.91
CA LEU A 20 -17.66 -16.99 -45.43
C LEU A 20 -18.83 -17.45 -46.33
N SER A 21 -20.07 -17.02 -46.10
CA SER A 21 -21.21 -17.41 -46.96
C SER A 21 -21.30 -16.64 -48.29
N ALA A 22 -20.54 -15.55 -48.43
CA ALA A 22 -20.40 -14.82 -49.70
C ALA A 22 -19.59 -15.58 -50.77
N LYS A 23 -18.93 -16.70 -50.40
CA LYS A 23 -18.49 -17.73 -51.34
C LYS A 23 -19.47 -18.88 -51.21
N GLU A 24 -20.07 -19.32 -52.31
CA GLU A 24 -21.15 -20.32 -52.41
C GLU A 24 -20.78 -21.73 -51.87
N GLU A 25 -20.36 -21.86 -50.61
CA GLU A 25 -20.13 -23.15 -49.95
C GLU A 25 -21.00 -23.25 -48.69
N VAL A 26 -21.81 -24.30 -48.65
CA VAL A 26 -22.61 -24.68 -47.49
C VAL A 26 -21.68 -25.22 -46.41
N ILE A 27 -21.38 -24.43 -45.38
CA ILE A 27 -20.52 -24.85 -44.28
C ILE A 27 -21.38 -25.43 -43.15
N GLY A 28 -21.12 -26.68 -42.76
CA GLY A 28 -21.78 -27.32 -41.62
C GLY A 28 -21.18 -26.89 -40.28
N CYS A 29 -21.96 -26.88 -39.19
CA CYS A 29 -21.51 -26.49 -37.83
C CYS A 29 -20.22 -27.22 -37.40
N ASN A 30 -19.96 -28.45 -37.88
CA ASN A 30 -18.78 -29.22 -37.52
C ASN A 30 -17.47 -28.73 -38.16
N ASP A 31 -17.52 -28.03 -39.29
CA ASP A 31 -16.31 -27.53 -39.97
C ASP A 31 -15.82 -26.21 -39.36
N VAL A 32 -16.73 -25.42 -38.79
CA VAL A 32 -16.41 -24.23 -37.99
C VAL A 32 -15.75 -24.61 -36.66
N ILE A 33 -16.26 -25.66 -35.99
CA ILE A 33 -15.70 -26.17 -34.72
C ILE A 33 -14.26 -26.72 -34.87
N LYS A 34 -13.87 -27.16 -36.08
CA LYS A 34 -12.54 -27.72 -36.37
C LYS A 34 -11.47 -26.67 -36.70
N LYS A 35 -11.85 -25.47 -37.13
CA LYS A 35 -10.91 -24.44 -37.63
C LYS A 35 -10.45 -23.43 -36.59
N ASP A 36 -11.13 -23.26 -35.45
CA ASP A 36 -10.76 -22.24 -34.45
C ASP A 36 -11.04 -22.71 -33.00
N PRO A 37 -10.05 -22.74 -32.08
CA PRO A 37 -10.20 -23.38 -30.77
C PRO A 37 -10.65 -22.43 -29.65
N VAL A 38 -11.61 -21.53 -29.90
CA VAL A 38 -12.16 -20.66 -28.84
C VAL A 38 -13.62 -21.03 -28.52
N ASP A 39 -13.77 -21.64 -27.35
CA ASP A 39 -14.99 -21.97 -26.61
C ASP A 39 -16.06 -22.81 -27.35
N LYS A 40 -15.78 -24.12 -27.43
CA LYS A 40 -16.69 -25.16 -27.94
C LYS A 40 -18.10 -25.15 -27.32
N ASN A 41 -18.27 -24.58 -26.13
CA ASN A 41 -19.58 -24.54 -25.45
C ASN A 41 -20.47 -23.41 -25.98
N LEU A 42 -19.88 -22.29 -26.42
CA LEU A 42 -20.61 -21.15 -26.97
C LEU A 42 -21.06 -21.43 -28.41
N VAL A 43 -20.19 -22.01 -29.25
CA VAL A 43 -20.55 -22.47 -30.61
C VAL A 43 -21.61 -23.57 -30.55
N LYS A 44 -21.53 -24.47 -29.56
CA LYS A 44 -22.61 -25.42 -29.28
C LYS A 44 -23.93 -24.73 -28.98
N SER A 45 -23.96 -23.69 -28.15
CA SER A 45 -25.20 -22.99 -27.79
C SER A 45 -25.89 -22.31 -28.99
N ILE A 46 -25.12 -21.81 -29.96
CA ILE A 46 -25.64 -21.19 -31.18
C ILE A 46 -26.20 -22.25 -32.16
N CYS A 47 -25.58 -23.43 -32.25
CA CYS A 47 -26.12 -24.53 -33.07
C CYS A 47 -27.27 -25.31 -32.38
N PHE A 48 -27.51 -25.15 -31.06
CA PHE A 48 -28.48 -25.92 -30.26
C PHE A 48 -29.78 -25.16 -29.88
N ALA A 49 -30.06 -24.00 -30.47
CA ALA A 49 -31.28 -23.25 -30.19
C ALA A 49 -32.58 -23.95 -30.69
N ASP A 50 -32.47 -25.09 -31.40
CA ASP A 50 -33.60 -25.94 -31.76
C ASP A 50 -33.37 -27.34 -31.13
N GLY A 51 -34.14 -27.68 -30.10
CA GLY A 51 -33.85 -28.77 -29.17
C GLY A 51 -33.56 -30.13 -29.81
N GLU A 52 -32.43 -30.75 -29.43
CA GLU A 52 -31.96 -32.15 -29.54
C GLU A 52 -32.30 -33.05 -30.76
N LYS A 53 -33.00 -32.59 -31.78
CA LYS A 53 -33.33 -33.37 -32.97
C LYS A 53 -32.99 -32.59 -34.23
N ASN A 54 -31.72 -32.62 -34.63
CA ASN A 54 -31.26 -32.68 -36.04
C ASN A 54 -29.83 -32.12 -36.16
N LYS A 55 -28.83 -33.02 -36.12
CA LYS A 55 -27.42 -32.67 -36.34
C LYS A 55 -27.04 -32.48 -37.82
N ASP A 56 -28.00 -32.67 -38.74
CA ASP A 56 -27.77 -32.71 -40.19
C ASP A 56 -28.57 -31.65 -41.01
N LYS A 57 -29.18 -30.64 -40.37
CA LYS A 57 -29.88 -29.58 -41.10
C LYS A 57 -28.91 -28.55 -41.69
N LYS A 58 -28.93 -28.39 -43.01
CA LYS A 58 -28.33 -27.27 -43.73
C LYS A 58 -29.21 -26.03 -43.53
N TYR A 59 -28.68 -24.98 -42.92
CA TYR A 59 -29.35 -23.68 -42.82
C TYR A 59 -29.04 -22.88 -44.10
N GLY A 60 -30.07 -22.39 -44.79
CA GLY A 60 -29.89 -21.38 -45.84
C GLY A 60 -29.61 -20.00 -45.25
N ASP A 61 -28.99 -19.11 -46.03
CA ASP A 61 -28.58 -17.75 -45.62
C ASP A 61 -29.64 -16.99 -44.80
N ALA A 62 -30.93 -17.14 -45.16
CA ALA A 62 -32.05 -16.48 -44.50
C ALA A 62 -32.18 -16.82 -43.00
N SER A 63 -31.87 -18.05 -42.56
CA SER A 63 -32.02 -18.46 -41.16
C SER A 63 -30.95 -17.86 -40.25
N TRP A 64 -29.74 -17.65 -40.78
CA TRP A 64 -28.65 -17.02 -40.03
C TRP A 64 -28.91 -15.54 -39.75
N TYR A 65 -29.44 -14.80 -40.74
CA TYR A 65 -29.77 -13.39 -40.57
C TYR A 65 -30.79 -13.14 -39.44
N TYR A 66 -31.78 -14.03 -39.26
CA TYR A 66 -32.76 -13.92 -38.17
C TYR A 66 -32.15 -14.18 -36.79
N LEU A 67 -31.30 -15.20 -36.66
CA LEU A 67 -30.58 -15.50 -35.41
C LEU A 67 -29.67 -14.33 -34.97
N PHE A 68 -28.98 -13.68 -35.90
CA PHE A 68 -28.17 -12.51 -35.60
C PHE A 68 -29.02 -11.29 -35.23
N ALA A 69 -30.15 -11.07 -35.90
CA ALA A 69 -31.06 -9.98 -35.57
C ALA A 69 -31.61 -10.11 -34.13
N GLU A 70 -31.92 -11.33 -33.70
CA GLU A 70 -32.38 -11.62 -32.34
C GLU A 70 -31.29 -11.34 -31.29
N ALA A 71 -30.02 -11.60 -31.62
CA ALA A 71 -28.89 -11.25 -30.75
C ALA A 71 -28.72 -9.73 -30.59
N PHE A 72 -28.92 -8.96 -31.68
CA PHE A 72 -28.93 -7.49 -31.63
C PHE A 72 -30.12 -6.96 -30.81
N ASP A 73 -31.31 -7.56 -30.92
CA ASP A 73 -32.48 -7.19 -30.10
C ASP A 73 -32.24 -7.39 -28.60
N GLN A 74 -31.60 -8.50 -28.23
CA GLN A 74 -31.22 -8.76 -26.85
C GLN A 74 -30.18 -7.75 -26.34
N SER A 75 -29.22 -7.37 -27.20
CA SER A 75 -28.24 -6.30 -26.89
C SER A 75 -28.92 -4.96 -26.63
N ILE A 76 -29.92 -4.57 -27.44
CA ILE A 76 -30.71 -3.34 -27.27
C ILE A 76 -31.46 -3.35 -25.93
N ALA A 77 -32.13 -4.47 -25.61
CA ALA A 77 -32.88 -4.61 -24.36
C ALA A 77 -31.97 -4.52 -23.11
N MET A 78 -30.70 -4.93 -23.23
CA MET A 78 -29.71 -4.78 -22.16
C MET A 78 -29.10 -3.39 -22.10
N ALA A 79 -28.80 -2.76 -23.24
CA ALA A 79 -28.31 -1.38 -23.30
C ALA A 79 -29.32 -0.41 -22.66
N ASN A 80 -30.62 -0.59 -22.95
CA ASN A 80 -31.71 0.19 -22.37
C ASN A 80 -31.89 0.00 -20.85
N LYS A 81 -31.37 -1.10 -20.28
CA LYS A 81 -31.34 -1.36 -18.83
C LYS A 81 -30.03 -0.91 -18.17
N SER A 82 -29.07 -0.41 -18.93
CA SER A 82 -27.74 0.01 -18.44
C SER A 82 -27.67 1.51 -18.15
N ILE A 83 -26.72 1.91 -17.30
CA ILE A 83 -26.45 3.32 -16.91
C ILE A 83 -25.34 3.94 -17.79
N LEU A 84 -25.12 3.41 -19.00
CA LEU A 84 -24.10 3.95 -19.92
C LEU A 84 -24.52 5.34 -20.41
N GLU A 85 -23.56 6.27 -20.43
CA GLU A 85 -23.76 7.64 -20.95
C GLU A 85 -24.23 7.61 -22.42
N ASP A 86 -23.73 6.66 -23.22
CA ASP A 86 -24.03 6.53 -24.66
C ASP A 86 -25.10 5.47 -24.99
N LYS A 87 -26.00 5.15 -24.05
CA LYS A 87 -26.98 4.06 -24.26
C LYS A 87 -27.86 4.26 -25.50
N GLU A 88 -28.23 5.49 -25.82
CA GLU A 88 -29.07 5.83 -26.98
C GLU A 88 -28.30 5.67 -28.30
N PHE A 89 -27.00 6.01 -28.29
CA PHE A 89 -26.08 5.79 -29.41
C PHE A 89 -25.94 4.30 -29.75
N PHE A 90 -25.65 3.45 -28.75
CA PHE A 90 -25.52 2.00 -28.96
C PHE A 90 -26.86 1.33 -29.31
N ALA A 91 -27.97 1.81 -28.73
CA ALA A 91 -29.30 1.30 -29.06
C ALA A 91 -29.67 1.63 -30.52
N ALA A 92 -29.46 2.87 -30.98
CA ALA A 92 -29.78 3.30 -32.35
C ALA A 92 -29.02 2.49 -33.40
N SER A 93 -27.73 2.24 -33.22
CA SER A 93 -26.97 1.41 -34.17
C SER A 93 -27.36 -0.06 -34.14
N ASN A 94 -27.52 -0.66 -32.96
CA ASN A 94 -27.92 -2.06 -32.85
C ASN A 94 -29.33 -2.26 -33.43
N SER A 95 -30.24 -1.28 -33.28
CA SER A 95 -31.53 -1.27 -33.94
C SER A 95 -31.40 -1.19 -35.46
N GLY A 96 -30.47 -0.39 -35.98
CA GLY A 96 -30.14 -0.35 -37.41
C GLY A 96 -29.73 -1.72 -37.95
N HIS A 97 -28.79 -2.38 -37.29
CA HIS A 97 -28.29 -3.71 -37.68
C HIS A 97 -29.37 -4.80 -37.57
N SER A 98 -30.12 -4.88 -36.46
CA SER A 98 -31.21 -5.85 -36.28
C SER A 98 -32.27 -5.73 -37.38
N THR A 99 -32.70 -4.50 -37.65
CA THR A 99 -33.77 -4.22 -38.62
C THR A 99 -33.32 -4.48 -40.05
N LEU A 100 -32.05 -4.17 -40.35
CA LEU A 100 -31.42 -4.49 -41.64
C LEU A 100 -31.35 -6.00 -41.88
N LEU A 101 -30.94 -6.77 -40.87
CA LEU A 101 -30.84 -8.24 -40.95
C LEU A 101 -32.22 -8.89 -41.17
N LYS A 102 -33.27 -8.33 -40.54
CA LYS A 102 -34.68 -8.72 -40.76
C LYS A 102 -35.23 -8.33 -42.14
N GLY A 103 -34.50 -7.53 -42.92
CA GLY A 103 -34.83 -7.18 -44.29
C GLY A 103 -35.63 -5.89 -44.46
N ASP A 104 -35.89 -5.14 -43.38
CA ASP A 104 -36.57 -3.85 -43.44
C ASP A 104 -35.53 -2.72 -43.61
N ILE A 105 -35.13 -2.52 -44.87
CA ILE A 105 -34.09 -1.56 -45.25
C ILE A 105 -34.53 -0.12 -44.91
N ALA A 106 -35.81 0.22 -45.09
CA ALA A 106 -36.30 1.58 -44.83
C ALA A 106 -36.18 1.96 -43.36
N LYS A 107 -36.58 1.05 -42.47
CA LYS A 107 -36.50 1.26 -41.03
C LYS A 107 -35.06 1.16 -40.50
N ALA A 108 -34.22 0.33 -41.11
CA ALA A 108 -32.79 0.34 -40.84
C ALA A 108 -32.15 1.71 -41.15
N LYS A 109 -32.51 2.33 -42.29
CA LYS A 109 -32.03 3.69 -42.64
C LYS A 109 -32.49 4.74 -41.63
N GLU A 110 -33.68 4.63 -41.07
CA GLU A 110 -34.17 5.52 -40.02
C GLU A 110 -33.34 5.40 -38.73
N HIS A 111 -33.10 4.17 -38.26
CA HIS A 111 -32.27 3.90 -37.09
C HIS A 111 -30.83 4.35 -37.29
N TYR A 112 -30.26 4.14 -38.47
CA TYR A 112 -28.93 4.65 -38.82
C TYR A 112 -28.89 6.17 -38.93
N SER A 113 -29.97 6.83 -39.39
CA SER A 113 -30.06 8.29 -39.40
C SER A 113 -30.16 8.88 -37.99
N LEU A 114 -30.84 8.19 -37.07
CA LEU A 114 -30.87 8.53 -35.66
C LEU A 114 -29.48 8.36 -35.02
N PHE A 115 -28.80 7.27 -35.37
CA PHE A 115 -27.42 7.02 -34.94
C PHE A 115 -26.46 8.11 -35.43
N LEU A 116 -26.57 8.57 -36.68
CA LEU A 116 -25.76 9.67 -37.20
C LEU A 116 -25.98 10.99 -36.46
N LYS A 117 -27.20 11.27 -36.00
CA LYS A 117 -27.48 12.47 -35.17
C LYS A 117 -26.79 12.43 -33.81
N HIS A 118 -26.36 11.25 -33.35
CA HIS A 118 -25.61 11.09 -32.11
C HIS A 118 -24.09 11.08 -32.31
N LEU A 119 -23.57 10.90 -33.54
CA LEU A 119 -22.17 11.16 -33.85
C LEU A 119 -21.99 12.68 -33.99
N ASN A 120 -21.42 13.38 -33.02
CA ASN A 120 -21.27 14.84 -33.15
C ASN A 120 -19.91 15.31 -33.70
N ASP A 121 -18.88 14.45 -33.76
CA ASP A 121 -17.49 14.92 -33.91
C ASP A 121 -16.69 14.34 -35.11
N ASP A 122 -17.33 13.69 -36.09
CA ASP A 122 -16.63 13.17 -37.28
C ASP A 122 -17.44 13.40 -38.57
N GLU A 123 -17.34 14.63 -39.11
CA GLU A 123 -18.03 15.06 -40.34
C GLU A 123 -17.69 14.16 -41.55
N ALA A 124 -16.45 13.68 -41.65
CA ALA A 124 -16.04 12.80 -42.74
C ALA A 124 -16.73 11.42 -42.66
N MET A 125 -16.82 10.86 -41.45
CA MET A 125 -17.53 9.61 -41.21
C MET A 125 -19.05 9.77 -41.41
N GLN A 126 -19.62 10.90 -41.02
CA GLN A 126 -21.02 11.22 -41.30
C GLN A 126 -21.30 11.33 -42.80
N GLU A 127 -20.44 12.02 -43.56
CA GLU A 127 -20.56 12.18 -45.01
C GLU A 127 -20.47 10.83 -45.72
N ASP A 128 -19.48 10.00 -45.38
CA ASP A 128 -19.32 8.65 -45.94
C ASP A 128 -20.53 7.77 -45.65
N PHE A 129 -21.06 7.82 -44.41
CA PHE A 129 -22.23 7.02 -44.03
C PHE A 129 -23.53 7.53 -44.65
N GLN A 130 -23.68 8.84 -44.84
CA GLN A 130 -24.80 9.42 -45.58
C GLN A 130 -24.73 9.05 -47.08
N LEU A 131 -23.53 9.04 -47.66
CA LEU A 131 -23.29 8.58 -49.03
C LEU A 131 -23.69 7.11 -49.19
N LEU A 132 -23.32 6.28 -48.21
CA LEU A 132 -23.71 4.86 -48.12
C LEU A 132 -25.23 4.67 -48.07
N LEU A 133 -25.94 5.44 -47.24
CA LEU A 133 -27.41 5.38 -47.13
C LEU A 133 -28.12 5.83 -48.41
N LYS A 134 -27.50 6.72 -49.20
CA LYS A 134 -28.07 7.34 -50.41
C LYS A 134 -27.84 6.51 -51.69
N HIS A 135 -26.76 5.75 -51.79
CA HIS A 135 -26.35 5.13 -53.07
C HIS A 135 -26.51 3.61 -53.18
N PHE A 136 -26.74 2.88 -52.08
CA PHE A 136 -26.82 1.42 -52.12
C PHE A 136 -28.24 0.92 -51.80
N PRO A 137 -29.00 0.40 -52.79
CA PRO A 137 -30.37 -0.08 -52.61
C PRO A 137 -30.47 -1.56 -52.20
N ASP A 138 -29.38 -2.32 -52.25
CA ASP A 138 -29.39 -3.76 -51.96
C ASP A 138 -28.97 -4.10 -50.51
N LYS A 139 -29.56 -5.17 -49.97
CA LYS A 139 -29.40 -5.62 -48.59
C LYS A 139 -27.96 -6.05 -48.25
N ALA A 140 -27.25 -6.65 -49.21
CA ALA A 140 -25.93 -7.26 -48.98
C ALA A 140 -24.83 -6.20 -48.85
N THR A 141 -24.87 -5.17 -49.69
CA THR A 141 -23.88 -4.09 -49.70
C THR A 141 -24.03 -3.20 -48.47
N LEU A 142 -25.27 -2.89 -48.07
CA LEU A 142 -25.55 -2.10 -46.87
C LEU A 142 -25.09 -2.83 -45.59
N ILE A 143 -25.25 -4.16 -45.53
CA ILE A 143 -24.75 -5.00 -44.44
C ILE A 143 -23.22 -4.94 -44.38
N HIS A 144 -22.52 -5.17 -45.51
CA HIS A 144 -21.06 -5.19 -45.52
C HIS A 144 -20.42 -3.84 -45.17
N GLN A 145 -20.92 -2.75 -45.75
CA GLN A 145 -20.33 -1.41 -45.56
C GLN A 145 -20.78 -0.77 -44.24
N GLY A 146 -22.03 -0.97 -43.82
CA GLY A 146 -22.50 -0.53 -42.49
C GLY A 146 -21.72 -1.18 -41.36
N MET A 147 -21.40 -2.48 -41.51
CA MET A 147 -20.54 -3.22 -40.56
C MET A 147 -19.07 -2.77 -40.61
N ALA A 148 -18.56 -2.35 -41.77
CA ALA A 148 -17.18 -1.84 -41.88
C ALA A 148 -17.00 -0.53 -41.09
N VAL A 149 -17.96 0.39 -41.21
CA VAL A 149 -17.96 1.65 -40.47
C VAL A 149 -18.20 1.41 -38.96
N TRP A 150 -19.11 0.50 -38.60
CA TRP A 150 -19.29 0.08 -37.21
C TRP A 150 -18.01 -0.53 -36.60
N ASN A 151 -17.30 -1.36 -37.38
CA ASN A 151 -16.02 -1.92 -36.97
C ASN A 151 -14.95 -0.84 -36.81
N GLN A 152 -14.87 0.15 -37.71
CA GLN A 152 -13.98 1.31 -37.54
C GLN A 152 -14.30 2.11 -36.27
N MET A 153 -15.57 2.29 -35.91
CA MET A 153 -15.96 2.96 -34.66
C MET A 153 -15.64 2.14 -33.41
N LEU A 154 -15.65 0.81 -33.49
CA LEU A 154 -15.30 -0.08 -32.38
C LEU A 154 -13.80 -0.37 -32.26
N GLN A 155 -12.99 -0.04 -33.28
CA GLN A 155 -11.54 -0.24 -33.26
C GLN A 155 -10.88 0.36 -32.00
N PRO A 156 -11.11 1.65 -31.64
CA PRO A 156 -10.53 2.24 -30.43
C PRO A 156 -10.94 1.51 -29.14
N TYR A 157 -12.17 0.98 -29.07
CA TYR A 157 -12.65 0.22 -27.90
C TYR A 157 -11.99 -1.17 -27.80
N SER A 158 -11.75 -1.82 -28.93
CA SER A 158 -11.04 -3.10 -28.97
C SER A 158 -9.54 -2.94 -28.67
N GLU A 159 -8.93 -1.87 -29.17
CA GLU A 159 -7.53 -1.52 -28.97
C GLU A 159 -7.27 -1.13 -27.51
N THR A 160 -8.11 -0.28 -26.91
CA THR A 160 -8.01 0.08 -25.49
C THR A 160 -8.15 -1.13 -24.57
N ALA A 161 -9.04 -2.07 -24.86
CA ALA A 161 -9.18 -3.31 -24.10
C ALA A 161 -7.91 -4.19 -24.19
N SER A 162 -7.35 -4.30 -25.40
CA SER A 162 -6.09 -5.03 -25.65
C SER A 162 -4.91 -4.41 -24.89
N LEU A 163 -4.74 -3.08 -25.00
CA LEU A 163 -3.70 -2.35 -24.29
C LEU A 163 -3.88 -2.40 -22.76
N LYS A 164 -5.13 -2.32 -22.27
CA LYS A 164 -5.44 -2.50 -20.83
C LYS A 164 -5.03 -3.89 -20.32
N LYS A 165 -5.17 -4.93 -21.14
CA LYS A 165 -4.69 -6.28 -20.80
C LYS A 165 -3.17 -6.35 -20.86
N LYS A 166 -2.57 -5.77 -21.89
CA LYS A 166 -1.11 -5.76 -22.12
C LYS A 166 -0.36 -5.11 -20.97
N TYR A 167 -0.72 -3.89 -20.53
CA TYR A 167 0.02 -3.24 -19.44
C TYR A 167 -0.12 -4.00 -18.11
N LYS A 168 -1.28 -4.60 -17.85
CA LYS A 168 -1.49 -5.40 -16.62
C LYS A 168 -0.60 -6.63 -16.60
N GLU A 169 -0.40 -7.25 -17.75
CA GLU A 169 0.49 -8.40 -17.89
C GLU A 169 1.96 -7.97 -17.76
N GLN A 170 2.37 -6.89 -18.42
CA GLN A 170 3.71 -6.32 -18.29
C GLN A 170 4.03 -5.95 -16.83
N LYS A 171 3.10 -5.32 -16.12
CA LYS A 171 3.26 -5.02 -14.69
C LYS A 171 3.48 -6.31 -13.87
N LYS A 172 2.71 -7.37 -14.12
CA LYS A 172 2.89 -8.66 -13.43
C LYS A 172 4.26 -9.27 -13.70
N GLN A 173 4.77 -9.09 -14.92
CA GLN A 173 6.11 -9.52 -15.34
C GLN A 173 7.22 -8.58 -14.87
N LYS A 174 6.89 -7.51 -14.14
CA LYS A 174 7.79 -6.43 -13.72
C LYS A 174 8.46 -5.70 -14.90
N ASP A 175 7.89 -5.79 -16.11
CA ASP A 175 8.22 -4.93 -17.24
C ASP A 175 7.53 -3.56 -17.06
N TYR A 176 8.04 -2.78 -16.11
CA TYR A 176 7.44 -1.50 -15.77
C TYR A 176 7.59 -0.46 -16.89
N GLN A 177 8.72 -0.48 -17.59
CA GLN A 177 8.94 0.42 -18.71
C GLN A 177 7.96 0.15 -19.86
N GLY A 178 7.80 -1.12 -20.26
CA GLY A 178 6.82 -1.48 -21.28
C GLY A 178 5.38 -1.23 -20.84
N ALA A 179 5.07 -1.38 -19.54
CA ALA A 179 3.76 -1.02 -19.00
C ALA A 179 3.50 0.50 -19.10
N LEU A 180 4.49 1.34 -18.80
CA LEU A 180 4.39 2.80 -18.92
C LEU A 180 4.22 3.24 -20.39
N GLU A 181 4.92 2.61 -21.33
CA GLU A 181 4.75 2.86 -22.76
C GLU A 181 3.34 2.50 -23.26
N THR A 182 2.82 1.34 -22.84
CA THR A 182 1.45 0.92 -23.14
C THR A 182 0.43 1.89 -22.52
N LEU A 183 0.66 2.38 -21.31
CA LEU A 183 -0.17 3.40 -20.66
C LEU A 183 -0.08 4.76 -21.36
N ALA A 184 1.05 5.12 -21.94
CA ALA A 184 1.20 6.34 -22.75
C ALA A 184 0.38 6.26 -24.04
N GLN A 185 0.33 5.10 -24.70
CA GLN A 185 -0.57 4.87 -25.84
C GLN A 185 -2.04 5.01 -25.43
N LEU A 186 -2.43 4.37 -24.32
CA LEU A 186 -3.78 4.52 -23.76
C LEU A 186 -4.09 5.97 -23.41
N LEU A 187 -3.12 6.72 -22.89
CA LEU A 187 -3.29 8.14 -22.55
C LEU A 187 -3.62 8.97 -23.78
N THR A 188 -2.92 8.75 -24.90
CA THR A 188 -3.19 9.43 -26.17
C THR A 188 -4.59 9.14 -26.67
N ILE A 189 -5.01 7.87 -26.67
CA ILE A 189 -6.36 7.48 -27.09
C ILE A 189 -7.43 8.10 -26.17
N SER A 190 -7.19 8.08 -24.86
CA SER A 190 -8.17 8.55 -23.87
C SER A 190 -8.34 10.07 -23.86
N LYS A 191 -7.29 10.83 -24.19
CA LYS A 191 -7.39 12.29 -24.33
C LYS A 191 -8.30 12.70 -25.48
N ASN A 192 -8.33 11.92 -26.56
CA ASN A 192 -9.20 12.18 -27.70
C ASN A 192 -10.69 11.95 -27.37
N LEU A 193 -11.00 11.29 -26.25
CA LEU A 193 -12.36 11.07 -25.76
C LEU A 193 -12.84 12.19 -24.80
N GLY A 194 -12.02 13.21 -24.53
CA GLY A 194 -12.32 14.32 -23.63
C GLY A 194 -11.48 14.34 -22.35
N GLU A 195 -11.11 15.55 -21.91
CA GLU A 195 -10.18 15.79 -20.79
C GLU A 195 -10.75 15.40 -19.41
N ASP A 196 -12.08 15.28 -19.29
CA ASP A 196 -12.75 14.89 -18.04
C ASP A 196 -13.26 13.43 -18.05
N SER A 197 -12.87 12.63 -19.05
CA SER A 197 -13.40 11.27 -19.21
C SER A 197 -12.96 10.35 -18.06
N LEU A 198 -13.88 9.51 -17.56
CA LEU A 198 -13.53 8.49 -16.56
C LEU A 198 -12.51 7.47 -17.10
N ALA A 199 -12.46 7.30 -18.42
CA ALA A 199 -11.44 6.51 -19.11
C ALA A 199 -10.03 7.09 -18.89
N LEU A 200 -9.87 8.41 -18.91
CA LEU A 200 -8.61 9.08 -18.62
C LEU A 200 -8.19 8.91 -17.14
N SER A 201 -9.15 8.98 -16.21
CA SER A 201 -8.92 8.65 -14.79
C SER A 201 -8.38 7.23 -14.61
N ASP A 202 -8.92 6.24 -15.34
CA ASP A 202 -8.42 4.86 -15.29
C ASP A 202 -6.98 4.72 -15.78
N VAL A 203 -6.58 5.49 -16.80
CA VAL A 203 -5.20 5.49 -17.30
C VAL A 203 -4.25 6.09 -16.26
N TYR A 204 -4.63 7.18 -15.61
CA TYR A 204 -3.85 7.75 -14.50
C TYR A 204 -3.78 6.82 -13.29
N ALA A 205 -4.84 6.07 -12.99
CA ALA A 205 -4.78 4.99 -12.01
C ALA A 205 -3.72 3.95 -12.40
N GLY A 206 -3.65 3.58 -13.68
CA GLY A 206 -2.61 2.70 -14.23
C GLY A 206 -1.20 3.23 -14.01
N PHE A 207 -0.94 4.50 -14.37
CA PHE A 207 0.36 5.14 -14.14
C PHE A 207 0.74 5.15 -12.66
N SER A 208 -0.16 5.61 -11.78
CA SER A 208 0.10 5.61 -10.33
C SER A 208 0.45 4.22 -9.82
N SER A 209 -0.28 3.19 -10.26
CA SER A 209 -0.05 1.81 -9.84
C SER A 209 1.28 1.23 -10.35
N VAL A 210 1.81 1.69 -11.48
CA VAL A 210 3.13 1.26 -11.95
C VAL A 210 4.25 1.96 -11.18
N TYR A 211 4.11 3.27 -10.92
CA TYR A 211 5.11 4.01 -10.14
C TYR A 211 5.17 3.58 -8.67
N ASP A 212 4.02 3.23 -8.08
CA ASP A 212 3.93 2.55 -6.78
C ASP A 212 4.78 1.27 -6.75
N ALA A 213 4.65 0.41 -7.77
CA ALA A 213 5.44 -0.83 -7.86
C ALA A 213 6.94 -0.61 -8.16
N MET A 214 7.34 0.62 -8.47
CA MET A 214 8.72 1.06 -8.67
C MET A 214 9.26 1.86 -7.47
N ASP A 215 8.45 2.03 -6.42
CA ASP A 215 8.73 2.88 -5.26
C ASP A 215 9.05 4.35 -5.63
N ASP A 216 8.52 4.83 -6.76
CA ASP A 216 8.62 6.23 -7.20
C ASP A 216 7.35 7.01 -6.78
N TYR A 217 7.21 7.21 -5.47
CA TYR A 217 6.02 7.82 -4.86
C TYR A 217 5.81 9.29 -5.31
N ASN A 218 6.86 9.99 -5.76
CA ASN A 218 6.74 11.34 -6.32
C ASN A 218 5.99 11.35 -7.65
N LYS A 219 6.33 10.43 -8.56
CA LYS A 219 5.58 10.28 -9.81
C LYS A 219 4.20 9.71 -9.55
N GLU A 220 4.07 8.74 -8.64
CA GLU A 220 2.78 8.22 -8.22
C GLU A 220 1.83 9.35 -7.78
N LEU A 221 2.28 10.20 -6.86
CA LEU A 221 1.54 11.35 -6.33
C LEU A 221 0.99 12.23 -7.47
N LYS A 222 1.84 12.56 -8.45
CA LYS A 222 1.45 13.36 -9.62
C LYS A 222 0.27 12.75 -10.37
N TYR A 223 0.28 11.43 -10.60
CA TYR A 223 -0.80 10.76 -11.33
C TYR A 223 -2.05 10.54 -10.48
N ARG A 224 -1.92 10.35 -9.16
CA ARG A 224 -3.06 10.29 -8.23
C ARG A 224 -3.81 11.61 -8.13
N LEU A 225 -3.10 12.74 -8.10
CA LEU A 225 -3.72 14.07 -8.09
C LEU A 225 -4.53 14.32 -9.36
N LYS A 226 -3.97 14.01 -10.54
CA LYS A 226 -4.70 14.13 -11.83
C LYS A 226 -5.94 13.25 -11.89
N ARG A 227 -5.86 12.02 -11.37
CA ARG A 227 -7.01 11.13 -11.28
C ARG A 227 -8.09 11.71 -10.38
N LEU A 228 -7.71 12.24 -9.22
CA LEU A 228 -8.64 12.79 -8.25
C LEU A 228 -9.38 14.00 -8.82
N GLU A 229 -8.67 14.91 -9.49
CA GLU A 229 -9.26 16.09 -10.15
C GLU A 229 -10.37 15.70 -11.15
N ILE A 230 -10.10 14.73 -12.02
CA ILE A 230 -11.10 14.21 -12.98
C ILE A 230 -12.30 13.60 -12.24
N GLN A 231 -12.06 12.79 -11.22
CA GLN A 231 -13.15 12.12 -10.49
C GLN A 231 -14.00 13.09 -9.67
N GLU A 232 -13.40 14.11 -9.06
CA GLU A 232 -14.16 15.16 -8.36
C GLU A 232 -15.07 15.92 -9.31
N LYS A 233 -14.59 16.25 -10.53
CA LYS A 233 -15.38 16.94 -11.54
C LYS A 233 -16.48 16.07 -12.16
N ALA A 234 -16.17 14.83 -12.49
CA ALA A 234 -17.10 13.92 -13.18
C ALA A 234 -18.11 13.25 -12.24
N LEU A 235 -17.70 12.87 -11.02
CA LEU A 235 -18.50 12.06 -10.09
C LEU A 235 -18.93 12.84 -8.84
N GLY A 236 -18.28 13.96 -8.54
CA GLY A 236 -18.43 14.66 -7.27
C GLY A 236 -17.57 14.09 -6.15
N THR A 237 -17.45 14.86 -5.06
CA THR A 237 -16.56 14.57 -3.93
C THR A 237 -17.03 13.42 -3.04
N GLU A 238 -18.35 13.17 -2.98
CA GLU A 238 -18.94 12.13 -2.12
C GLU A 238 -19.01 10.76 -2.81
N HIS A 239 -18.66 10.67 -4.10
CA HIS A 239 -18.76 9.42 -4.84
C HIS A 239 -17.74 8.37 -4.33
N PRO A 240 -18.12 7.09 -4.16
CA PRO A 240 -17.25 6.05 -3.60
C PRO A 240 -15.88 5.91 -4.28
N ASN A 241 -15.83 6.05 -5.61
CA ASN A 241 -14.57 6.04 -6.36
C ASN A 241 -13.67 7.24 -6.04
N THR A 242 -14.25 8.44 -5.89
CA THR A 242 -13.52 9.66 -5.52
C THR A 242 -12.95 9.52 -4.11
N LEU A 243 -13.76 9.03 -3.16
CA LEU A 243 -13.31 8.76 -1.79
C LEU A 243 -12.21 7.69 -1.74
N THR A 244 -12.27 6.69 -2.61
CA THR A 244 -11.21 5.68 -2.75
C THR A 244 -9.91 6.29 -3.29
N SER A 245 -10.01 7.19 -4.27
CA SER A 245 -8.85 7.91 -4.80
C SER A 245 -8.23 8.83 -3.75
N MET A 246 -9.04 9.55 -2.96
CA MET A 246 -8.58 10.35 -1.83
C MET A 246 -7.88 9.49 -0.77
N ASN A 247 -8.47 8.36 -0.38
CA ASN A 247 -7.85 7.45 0.57
C ASN A 247 -6.48 6.97 0.08
N ASN A 248 -6.37 6.57 -1.19
CA ASN A 248 -5.09 6.12 -1.73
C ASN A 248 -4.08 7.26 -1.89
N LEU A 249 -4.53 8.48 -2.16
CA LEU A 249 -3.67 9.68 -2.17
C LEU A 249 -3.12 9.95 -0.76
N ALA A 250 -3.92 9.74 0.29
CA ALA A 250 -3.47 9.86 1.66
C ALA A 250 -2.39 8.82 2.02
N VAL A 251 -2.53 7.59 1.50
CA VAL A 251 -1.48 6.55 1.63
C VAL A 251 -0.17 7.03 0.97
N THR A 252 -0.21 7.50 -0.28
CA THR A 252 1.00 8.02 -0.95
C THR A 252 1.61 9.23 -0.24
N TYR A 253 0.81 10.11 0.36
CA TYR A 253 1.36 11.16 1.24
C TYR A 253 2.09 10.56 2.44
N GLY A 254 1.55 9.49 3.04
CA GLY A 254 2.20 8.73 4.08
C GLY A 254 3.55 8.14 3.64
N ASP A 255 3.60 7.49 2.47
CA ASP A 255 4.81 6.86 1.93
C ASP A 255 5.91 7.90 1.60
N LEU A 256 5.51 9.14 1.28
CA LEU A 256 6.41 10.29 1.12
C LEU A 256 6.82 10.96 2.44
N GLY A 257 6.40 10.44 3.60
CA GLY A 257 6.62 11.06 4.91
C GLY A 257 5.79 12.34 5.16
N ARG A 258 4.87 12.68 4.25
CA ARG A 258 3.98 13.86 4.34
C ARG A 258 2.74 13.54 5.18
N HIS A 259 2.96 13.06 6.40
CA HIS A 259 1.87 12.57 7.26
C HIS A 259 0.85 13.66 7.65
N ALA A 260 1.23 14.93 7.68
CA ALA A 260 0.31 16.04 7.91
C ALA A 260 -0.71 16.20 6.75
N ASP A 261 -0.26 16.03 5.51
CA ASP A 261 -1.15 16.07 4.34
C ASP A 261 -2.06 14.83 4.30
N ALA A 262 -1.50 13.66 4.64
CA ALA A 262 -2.26 12.43 4.80
C ALA A 262 -3.35 12.57 5.86
N LEU A 263 -3.07 13.27 6.97
CA LEU A 263 -3.99 13.48 8.07
C LEU A 263 -5.24 14.23 7.62
N VAL A 264 -5.05 15.40 7.01
CA VAL A 264 -6.17 16.23 6.52
C VAL A 264 -7.06 15.45 5.57
N LEU A 265 -6.45 14.66 4.67
CA LEU A 265 -7.19 13.89 3.68
C LEU A 265 -7.93 12.70 4.31
N ASN A 266 -7.29 11.97 5.24
CA ASN A 266 -7.91 10.84 5.93
C ASN A 266 -9.06 11.29 6.85
N GLU A 267 -8.94 12.43 7.55
CA GLU A 267 -10.04 13.01 8.34
C GLU A 267 -11.24 13.36 7.45
N LYS A 268 -10.99 14.01 6.29
CA LYS A 268 -12.04 14.33 5.31
C LYS A 268 -12.72 13.06 4.77
N VAL A 269 -11.95 12.06 4.36
CA VAL A 269 -12.49 10.81 3.79
C VAL A 269 -13.29 10.04 4.83
N LEU A 270 -12.80 9.94 6.07
CA LEU A 270 -13.53 9.25 7.15
C LEU A 270 -14.87 9.92 7.40
N ALA A 271 -14.91 11.25 7.54
CA ALA A 271 -16.15 11.99 7.77
C ALA A 271 -17.16 11.79 6.63
N LEU A 272 -16.70 11.82 5.38
CA LEU A 272 -17.56 11.59 4.21
C LEU A 272 -18.09 10.15 4.14
N ARG A 273 -17.24 9.14 4.43
CA ARG A 273 -17.64 7.72 4.44
C ARG A 273 -18.57 7.39 5.61
N GLU A 274 -18.33 7.94 6.81
CA GLU A 274 -19.26 7.81 7.94
C GLU A 274 -20.63 8.41 7.60
N LYS A 275 -20.68 9.59 6.94
CA LYS A 275 -21.92 10.24 6.50
C LYS A 275 -22.69 9.43 5.44
N THR A 276 -21.98 8.87 4.45
CA THR A 276 -22.60 8.27 3.25
C THR A 276 -22.86 6.79 3.37
N LEU A 277 -21.96 6.05 4.04
CA LEU A 277 -21.99 4.58 4.14
C LEU A 277 -22.29 4.09 5.56
N GLY A 278 -22.13 4.95 6.56
CA GLY A 278 -22.23 4.60 7.98
C GLY A 278 -20.93 4.07 8.57
N ALA A 279 -20.85 4.02 9.90
CA ALA A 279 -19.64 3.66 10.65
C ALA A 279 -19.21 2.18 10.50
N GLU A 280 -20.16 1.27 10.25
CA GLU A 280 -19.91 -0.17 10.15
C GLU A 280 -19.53 -0.63 8.73
N HIS A 281 -19.62 0.25 7.74
CA HIS A 281 -19.29 -0.11 6.37
C HIS A 281 -17.80 -0.43 6.22
N PRO A 282 -17.41 -1.50 5.48
CA PRO A 282 -16.01 -1.91 5.34
C PRO A 282 -15.06 -0.78 4.90
N ASP A 283 -15.48 0.04 3.94
CA ASP A 283 -14.68 1.19 3.48
C ASP A 283 -14.49 2.27 4.55
N THR A 284 -15.49 2.47 5.42
CA THR A 284 -15.38 3.38 6.56
C THR A 284 -14.38 2.86 7.58
N LEU A 285 -14.42 1.54 7.85
CA LEU A 285 -13.46 0.88 8.75
C LEU A 285 -12.03 0.93 8.20
N ILE A 286 -11.85 0.81 6.88
CA ILE A 286 -10.54 0.98 6.23
C ILE A 286 -10.04 2.41 6.42
N SER A 287 -10.86 3.42 6.18
CA SER A 287 -10.46 4.82 6.37
C SER A 287 -10.15 5.16 7.83
N MET A 288 -10.92 4.62 8.77
CA MET A 288 -10.66 4.81 10.19
C MET A 288 -9.34 4.16 10.60
N ASN A 289 -9.03 2.97 10.09
CA ASN A 289 -7.74 2.31 10.29
C ASN A 289 -6.58 3.13 9.68
N ASN A 290 -6.74 3.69 8.47
CA ASN A 290 -5.71 4.51 7.83
C ASN A 290 -5.47 5.84 8.57
N LEU A 291 -6.53 6.47 9.08
CA LEU A 291 -6.42 7.64 9.95
C LEU A 291 -5.68 7.29 11.25
N SER A 292 -5.98 6.13 11.85
CA SER A 292 -5.27 5.63 13.03
C SER A 292 -3.77 5.47 12.77
N PHE A 293 -3.40 4.87 11.64
CA PHE A 293 -1.99 4.79 11.20
C PHE A 293 -1.37 6.15 10.94
N THR A 294 -2.13 7.12 10.44
CA THR A 294 -1.61 8.47 10.22
C THR A 294 -1.29 9.17 11.53
N TYR A 295 -2.16 9.05 12.54
CA TYR A 295 -1.84 9.54 13.89
C TYR A 295 -0.64 8.81 14.48
N TYR A 296 -0.54 7.49 14.29
CA TYR A 296 0.60 6.70 14.74
C TYR A 296 1.92 7.22 14.13
N ASN A 297 1.97 7.42 12.81
CA ASN A 297 3.17 7.90 12.12
C ASN A 297 3.53 9.35 12.47
N LEU A 298 2.57 10.14 12.95
CA LEU A 298 2.82 11.48 13.48
C LEU A 298 3.31 11.47 14.94
N GLY A 299 3.45 10.30 15.56
CA GLY A 299 3.76 10.17 17.00
C GLY A 299 2.58 10.51 17.92
N ARG A 300 1.38 10.71 17.36
CA ARG A 300 0.14 10.99 18.11
C ARG A 300 -0.53 9.68 18.56
N TYR A 301 0.21 8.88 19.34
CA TYR A 301 -0.21 7.52 19.70
C TYR A 301 -1.50 7.47 20.52
N ALA A 302 -1.78 8.48 21.35
CA ALA A 302 -3.03 8.55 22.09
C ALA A 302 -4.26 8.69 21.17
N ASP A 303 -4.15 9.50 20.12
CA ASP A 303 -5.22 9.65 19.11
C ASP A 303 -5.38 8.38 18.28
N ALA A 304 -4.25 7.77 17.89
CA ALA A 304 -4.23 6.48 17.21
C ALA A 304 -4.91 5.38 18.04
N LEU A 305 -4.65 5.34 19.34
CA LEU A 305 -5.21 4.37 20.28
C LEU A 305 -6.74 4.41 20.27
N VAL A 306 -7.33 5.60 20.41
CA VAL A 306 -8.79 5.78 20.45
C VAL A 306 -9.44 5.24 19.18
N LEU A 307 -8.86 5.54 18.01
CA LEU A 307 -9.40 5.05 16.75
C LEU A 307 -9.15 3.54 16.53
N PHE A 308 -7.99 3.00 16.89
CA PHE A 308 -7.74 1.57 16.79
C PHE A 308 -8.65 0.74 17.70
N GLU A 309 -8.95 1.22 18.91
CA GLU A 309 -9.95 0.60 19.80
C GLU A 309 -11.34 0.59 19.15
N LYS A 310 -11.76 1.72 18.56
CA LYS A 310 -13.05 1.83 17.83
C LYS A 310 -13.10 0.89 16.62
N VAL A 311 -12.03 0.83 15.81
CA VAL A 311 -11.93 -0.06 14.64
C VAL A 311 -11.99 -1.52 15.07
N LEU A 312 -11.27 -1.90 16.12
CA LEU A 312 -11.27 -3.27 16.63
C LEU A 312 -12.68 -3.68 17.08
N ALA A 313 -13.35 -2.86 17.89
CA ALA A 313 -14.70 -3.15 18.37
C ALA A 313 -15.70 -3.31 17.21
N LEU A 314 -15.62 -2.45 16.19
CA LEU A 314 -16.50 -2.53 15.03
C LEU A 314 -16.19 -3.76 14.15
N ARG A 315 -14.91 -4.09 13.94
CA ARG A 315 -14.52 -5.29 13.17
C ARG A 315 -14.87 -6.58 13.90
N GLU A 316 -14.69 -6.65 15.21
CA GLU A 316 -15.16 -7.78 16.02
C GLU A 316 -16.68 -7.96 15.88
N LYS A 317 -17.46 -6.87 15.89
CA LYS A 317 -18.91 -6.91 15.72
C LYS A 317 -19.34 -7.37 14.31
N VAL A 318 -18.72 -6.84 13.26
CA VAL A 318 -19.15 -7.04 11.86
C VAL A 318 -18.58 -8.32 11.26
N LEU A 319 -17.31 -8.63 11.55
CA LEU A 319 -16.55 -9.70 10.91
C LEU A 319 -16.27 -10.89 11.84
N GLY A 320 -16.41 -10.70 13.15
CA GLY A 320 -16.02 -11.67 14.17
C GLY A 320 -14.55 -11.57 14.58
N SER A 321 -14.21 -12.21 15.70
CA SER A 321 -12.88 -12.14 16.32
C SER A 321 -11.78 -12.86 15.55
N GLU A 322 -12.13 -13.88 14.75
CA GLU A 322 -11.18 -14.70 14.00
C GLU A 322 -10.90 -14.15 12.58
N HIS A 323 -11.63 -13.12 12.16
CA HIS A 323 -11.45 -12.55 10.82
C HIS A 323 -10.06 -11.92 10.68
N PRO A 324 -9.36 -12.11 9.54
CA PRO A 324 -8.01 -11.58 9.32
C PRO A 324 -7.85 -10.07 9.59
N ASP A 325 -8.86 -9.27 9.23
CA ASP A 325 -8.84 -7.82 9.45
C ASP A 325 -9.01 -7.45 10.93
N THR A 326 -9.79 -8.24 11.68
CA THR A 326 -9.93 -8.09 13.13
C THR A 326 -8.63 -8.42 13.84
N LEU A 327 -7.98 -9.54 13.46
CA LEU A 327 -6.66 -9.91 13.98
C LEU A 327 -5.57 -8.90 13.62
N SER A 328 -5.69 -8.24 12.46
CA SER A 328 -4.79 -7.15 12.08
C SER A 328 -5.01 -5.91 12.95
N SER A 329 -6.26 -5.55 13.25
CA SER A 329 -6.59 -4.46 14.17
C SER A 329 -6.12 -4.71 15.59
N MET A 330 -6.28 -5.93 16.11
CA MET A 330 -5.74 -6.30 17.43
C MET A 330 -4.23 -6.11 17.48
N ASN A 331 -3.50 -6.54 16.43
CA ASN A 331 -2.06 -6.35 16.37
C ASN A 331 -1.66 -4.86 16.37
N ASN A 332 -2.34 -4.03 15.56
CA ASN A 332 -2.06 -2.59 15.51
C ASN A 332 -2.35 -1.90 16.85
N LEU A 333 -3.42 -2.31 17.52
CA LEU A 333 -3.76 -1.82 18.85
C LEU A 333 -2.69 -2.22 19.89
N ALA A 334 -2.17 -3.46 19.83
CA ALA A 334 -1.11 -3.91 20.72
C ALA A 334 0.19 -3.13 20.53
N VAL A 335 0.61 -2.93 19.28
CA VAL A 335 1.77 -2.09 18.95
C VAL A 335 1.57 -0.66 19.48
N THR A 336 0.37 -0.09 19.32
CA THR A 336 0.05 1.25 19.84
C THR A 336 0.09 1.30 21.38
N TYR A 337 -0.35 0.25 22.07
CA TYR A 337 -0.14 0.16 23.52
C TYR A 337 1.35 0.15 23.87
N GLY A 338 2.18 -0.55 23.08
CA GLY A 338 3.64 -0.55 23.24
C GLY A 338 4.27 0.84 23.09
N GLU A 339 3.87 1.61 22.08
CA GLU A 339 4.34 2.99 21.88
C GLU A 339 3.85 3.95 22.96
N LEU A 340 2.78 3.61 23.66
CA LEU A 340 2.31 4.32 24.87
C LEU A 340 2.92 3.76 26.17
N GLY A 341 3.88 2.84 26.07
CA GLY A 341 4.53 2.24 27.24
C GLY A 341 3.62 1.31 28.06
N ARG A 342 2.42 1.00 27.56
CA ARG A 342 1.43 0.13 28.20
C ARG A 342 1.70 -1.33 27.83
N TYR A 343 2.92 -1.80 28.09
CA TYR A 343 3.39 -3.11 27.64
C TYR A 343 2.58 -4.29 28.18
N ALA A 344 2.01 -4.17 29.39
CA ALA A 344 1.12 -5.20 29.93
C ALA A 344 -0.16 -5.39 29.08
N ASN A 345 -0.74 -4.29 28.56
CA ASN A 345 -1.91 -4.36 27.69
C ASN A 345 -1.52 -4.92 26.31
N ALA A 346 -0.36 -4.50 25.78
CA ALA A 346 0.18 -5.04 24.54
C ALA A 346 0.37 -6.56 24.63
N LEU A 347 0.99 -7.02 25.73
CA LEU A 347 1.26 -8.43 26.00
C LEU A 347 -0.01 -9.28 25.95
N VAL A 348 -1.06 -8.89 26.69
CA VAL A 348 -2.34 -9.62 26.73
C VAL A 348 -2.96 -9.73 25.33
N LEU A 349 -2.91 -8.66 24.54
CA LEU A 349 -3.50 -8.63 23.22
C LEU A 349 -2.67 -9.43 22.21
N GLU A 350 -1.34 -9.38 22.29
CA GLU A 350 -0.42 -10.14 21.44
C GLU A 350 -0.52 -11.65 21.70
N GLU A 351 -0.62 -12.08 22.95
CA GLU A 351 -0.88 -13.48 23.31
C GLU A 351 -2.20 -13.98 22.71
N LYS A 352 -3.27 -13.16 22.82
CA LYS A 352 -4.57 -13.47 22.20
C LYS A 352 -4.46 -13.58 20.68
N VAL A 353 -3.81 -12.63 20.02
CA VAL A 353 -3.65 -12.62 18.56
C VAL A 353 -2.82 -13.82 18.09
N LEU A 354 -1.73 -14.13 18.80
CA LEU A 354 -0.88 -15.27 18.48
C LEU A 354 -1.67 -16.58 18.54
N ALA A 355 -2.41 -16.81 19.64
CA ALA A 355 -3.23 -18.01 19.79
C ALA A 355 -4.29 -18.13 18.67
N LEU A 356 -4.95 -17.03 18.31
CA LEU A 356 -5.94 -17.01 17.23
C LEU A 356 -5.30 -17.24 15.85
N ARG A 357 -4.14 -16.64 15.56
CA ARG A 357 -3.44 -16.84 14.29
C ARG A 357 -2.86 -18.24 14.16
N GLU A 358 -2.32 -18.82 15.24
CA GLU A 358 -1.90 -20.23 15.27
C GLU A 358 -3.08 -21.16 14.97
N LYS A 359 -4.27 -20.89 15.54
CA LYS A 359 -5.49 -21.67 15.27
C LYS A 359 -5.97 -21.54 13.82
N VAL A 360 -6.02 -20.33 13.26
CA VAL A 360 -6.64 -20.04 11.95
C VAL A 360 -5.68 -20.31 10.78
N LEU A 361 -4.41 -19.96 10.94
CA LEU A 361 -3.41 -19.96 9.87
C LEU A 361 -2.31 -21.01 10.07
N GLY A 362 -2.15 -21.55 11.29
CA GLY A 362 -1.05 -22.41 11.67
C GLY A 362 0.18 -21.64 12.18
N SER A 363 1.10 -22.35 12.83
CA SER A 363 2.30 -21.77 13.45
C SER A 363 3.36 -21.33 12.45
N GLU A 364 3.37 -21.90 11.25
CA GLU A 364 4.38 -21.60 10.21
C GLU A 364 3.96 -20.45 9.29
N HIS A 365 2.73 -19.96 9.41
CA HIS A 365 2.24 -18.87 8.57
C HIS A 365 2.94 -17.55 8.93
N GLU A 366 3.32 -16.77 7.90
CA GLU A 366 4.05 -15.49 8.04
C GLU A 366 3.41 -14.54 9.06
N LYS A 367 2.10 -14.27 8.94
CA LYS A 367 1.35 -13.46 9.92
C LYS A 367 1.41 -13.98 11.35
N THR A 368 1.48 -15.30 11.57
CA THR A 368 1.65 -15.89 12.90
C THR A 368 3.05 -15.59 13.43
N LEU A 369 4.08 -15.79 12.59
CA LEU A 369 5.47 -15.45 12.93
C LEU A 369 5.65 -13.96 13.24
N THR A 370 4.97 -13.07 12.53
CA THR A 370 4.96 -11.63 12.83
C THR A 370 4.37 -11.34 14.21
N SER A 371 3.29 -12.02 14.60
CA SER A 371 2.73 -11.87 15.96
C SER A 371 3.66 -12.42 17.04
N MET A 372 4.34 -13.53 16.78
CA MET A 372 5.37 -14.04 17.71
C MET A 372 6.51 -13.02 17.88
N ASN A 373 6.93 -12.36 16.79
CA ASN A 373 7.98 -11.36 16.84
C ASN A 373 7.56 -10.14 17.68
N ASN A 374 6.34 -9.64 17.50
CA ASN A 374 5.83 -8.52 18.30
C ASN A 374 5.77 -8.88 19.79
N LEU A 375 5.31 -10.09 20.11
CA LEU A 375 5.32 -10.62 21.47
C LEU A 375 6.73 -10.68 22.07
N ALA A 376 7.73 -11.12 21.29
CA ALA A 376 9.13 -11.15 21.74
C ALA A 376 9.66 -9.73 22.02
N VAL A 377 9.33 -8.75 21.16
CA VAL A 377 9.67 -7.34 21.39
C VAL A 377 9.04 -6.83 22.69
N THR A 378 7.76 -7.12 22.94
CA THR A 378 7.07 -6.74 24.18
C THR A 378 7.69 -7.38 25.42
N TYR A 379 8.07 -8.66 25.36
CA TYR A 379 8.85 -9.29 26.43
C TYR A 379 10.17 -8.56 26.68
N SER A 380 10.89 -8.21 25.61
CA SER A 380 12.14 -7.45 25.71
C SER A 380 11.92 -6.07 26.36
N LYS A 381 10.82 -5.37 26.03
CA LYS A 381 10.47 -4.07 26.63
C LYS A 381 10.07 -4.15 28.10
N LEU A 382 9.56 -5.31 28.53
CA LEU A 382 9.29 -5.65 29.93
C LEU A 382 10.53 -6.16 30.67
N GLY A 383 11.71 -6.19 30.05
CA GLY A 383 12.94 -6.73 30.65
C GLY A 383 12.98 -8.26 30.73
N ARG A 384 11.97 -8.95 30.16
CA ARG A 384 11.86 -10.41 30.12
C ARG A 384 12.67 -10.96 28.94
N HIS A 385 13.97 -10.66 28.90
CA HIS A 385 14.85 -10.99 27.77
C HIS A 385 15.00 -12.50 27.54
N ALA A 386 14.89 -13.32 28.58
CA ALA A 386 14.90 -14.78 28.44
C ALA A 386 13.66 -15.31 27.69
N ASP A 387 12.48 -14.75 27.95
CA ASP A 387 11.25 -15.13 27.24
C ASP A 387 11.28 -14.67 25.78
N ALA A 388 11.81 -13.45 25.54
CA ALA A 388 12.06 -12.95 24.19
C ALA A 388 13.01 -13.86 23.41
N LEU A 389 14.11 -14.29 24.04
CA LEU A 389 15.10 -15.17 23.44
C LEU A 389 14.48 -16.49 22.96
N VAL A 390 13.67 -17.15 23.81
CA VAL A 390 12.99 -18.41 23.45
C VAL A 390 12.08 -18.25 22.24
N LEU A 391 11.32 -17.16 22.17
CA LEU A 391 10.46 -16.88 21.01
C LEU A 391 11.28 -16.57 19.76
N GLU A 392 12.32 -15.75 19.85
CA GLU A 392 13.16 -15.37 18.72
C GLU A 392 13.90 -16.58 18.12
N GLU A 393 14.42 -17.49 18.96
CA GLU A 393 15.00 -18.76 18.51
C GLU A 393 13.97 -19.62 17.77
N LYS A 394 12.75 -19.73 18.29
CA LYS A 394 11.65 -20.46 17.63
C LYS A 394 11.28 -19.82 16.29
N ILE A 395 11.16 -18.49 16.22
CA ILE A 395 10.84 -17.76 14.98
C ILE A 395 11.94 -17.97 13.94
N LEU A 396 13.20 -17.85 14.35
CA LEU A 396 14.34 -18.03 13.44
C LEU A 396 14.34 -19.43 12.84
N ALA A 397 14.17 -20.47 13.66
CA ALA A 397 14.11 -21.85 13.18
C ALA A 397 12.95 -22.08 12.20
N LEU A 398 11.77 -21.50 12.46
CA LEU A 398 10.62 -21.60 11.57
C LEU A 398 10.84 -20.84 10.24
N ARG A 399 11.40 -19.63 10.29
CA ARG A 399 11.70 -18.84 9.08
C ARG A 399 12.80 -19.46 8.24
N GLU A 400 13.86 -19.98 8.85
CA GLU A 400 14.90 -20.74 8.14
C GLU A 400 14.31 -21.97 7.44
N LYS A 401 13.37 -22.68 8.09
CA LYS A 401 12.68 -23.84 7.50
C LYS A 401 11.77 -23.48 6.32
N VAL A 402 10.98 -22.41 6.45
CA VAL A 402 9.92 -22.05 5.47
C VAL A 402 10.46 -21.21 4.31
N LEU A 403 11.33 -20.24 4.60
CA LEU A 403 11.78 -19.22 3.66
C LEU A 403 13.26 -19.37 3.29
N GLY A 404 14.03 -20.08 4.10
CA GLY A 404 15.49 -20.19 3.98
C GLY A 404 16.24 -19.10 4.75
N ALA A 405 17.54 -19.31 4.95
CA ALA A 405 18.41 -18.43 5.72
C ALA A 405 18.68 -17.06 5.07
N GLU A 406 18.57 -16.99 3.74
CA GLU A 406 18.86 -15.78 2.95
C GLU A 406 17.66 -14.83 2.82
N TYR A 407 16.46 -15.25 3.25
CA TYR A 407 15.25 -14.45 3.09
C TYR A 407 15.27 -13.22 4.01
N PRO A 408 14.82 -12.03 3.55
CA PRO A 408 14.86 -10.78 4.33
C PRO A 408 14.25 -10.88 5.72
N ASP A 409 13.13 -11.57 5.88
CA ASP A 409 12.47 -11.76 7.18
C ASP A 409 13.28 -12.67 8.12
N THR A 410 13.95 -13.68 7.57
CA THR A 410 14.85 -14.55 8.35
C THR A 410 16.02 -13.74 8.89
N LEU A 411 16.64 -12.91 8.04
CA LEU A 411 17.74 -12.02 8.43
C LEU A 411 17.29 -10.99 9.48
N SER A 412 16.05 -10.50 9.37
CA SER A 412 15.47 -9.59 10.37
C SER A 412 15.26 -10.28 11.72
N SER A 413 14.83 -11.54 11.73
CA SER A 413 14.77 -12.34 12.98
C SER A 413 16.15 -12.58 13.60
N MET A 414 17.17 -12.83 12.78
CA MET A 414 18.55 -12.96 13.27
C MET A 414 19.03 -11.64 13.90
N ASN A 415 18.69 -10.49 13.34
CA ASN A 415 19.04 -9.18 13.92
C ASN A 415 18.37 -8.98 15.30
N ASN A 416 17.08 -9.35 15.44
CA ASN A 416 16.37 -9.25 16.72
C ASN A 416 17.02 -10.15 17.79
N LEU A 417 17.34 -11.39 17.40
CA LEU A 417 18.05 -12.34 18.26
C LEU A 417 19.42 -11.81 18.70
N ALA A 418 20.18 -11.19 17.79
CA ALA A 418 21.47 -10.57 18.12
C ALA A 418 21.30 -9.43 19.13
N SER A 419 20.27 -8.59 18.97
CA SER A 419 19.94 -7.52 19.91
C SER A 419 19.60 -8.08 21.29
N THR A 420 18.82 -9.16 21.38
CA THR A 420 18.47 -9.82 22.64
C THR A 420 19.69 -10.45 23.31
N TYR A 421 20.61 -11.05 22.55
CA TYR A 421 21.90 -11.49 23.09
C TYR A 421 22.69 -10.32 23.69
N GLY A 422 22.74 -9.17 23.02
CA GLY A 422 23.36 -7.97 23.57
C GLY A 422 22.76 -7.52 24.91
N LYS A 423 21.42 -7.51 25.02
CA LYS A 423 20.71 -7.16 26.27
C LYS A 423 20.96 -8.15 27.40
N LEU A 424 21.23 -9.41 27.08
CA LEU A 424 21.62 -10.45 28.03
C LEU A 424 23.13 -10.43 28.39
N GLY A 425 23.90 -9.48 27.86
CA GLY A 425 25.36 -9.42 28.03
C GLY A 425 26.13 -10.46 27.22
N ARG A 426 25.46 -11.21 26.34
CA ARG A 426 26.03 -12.24 25.47
C ARG A 426 26.58 -11.62 24.18
N HIS A 427 27.43 -10.61 24.32
CA HIS A 427 27.90 -9.80 23.18
C HIS A 427 28.71 -10.59 22.15
N ALA A 428 29.40 -11.67 22.56
CA ALA A 428 30.10 -12.55 21.63
C ALA A 428 29.13 -13.31 20.71
N ASP A 429 28.01 -13.79 21.23
CA ASP A 429 26.98 -14.46 20.43
C ASP A 429 26.29 -13.48 19.48
N ALA A 430 26.03 -12.25 19.95
CA ALA A 430 25.52 -11.16 19.12
C ALA A 430 26.47 -10.85 17.96
N LEU A 431 27.79 -10.79 18.22
CA LEU A 431 28.80 -10.51 17.20
C LEU A 431 28.81 -11.57 16.10
N VAL A 432 28.85 -12.86 16.48
CA VAL A 432 28.84 -13.98 15.53
C VAL A 432 27.60 -13.91 14.63
N LEU A 433 26.44 -13.63 15.23
CA LEU A 433 25.19 -13.56 14.48
C LEU A 433 25.18 -12.36 13.53
N GLN A 434 25.66 -11.20 13.98
CA GLN A 434 25.70 -9.98 13.18
C GLN A 434 26.68 -10.07 12.00
N GLU A 435 27.84 -10.72 12.20
CA GLU A 435 28.78 -11.03 11.10
C GLU A 435 28.14 -11.95 10.06
N LYS A 436 27.42 -13.00 10.51
CA LYS A 436 26.67 -13.90 9.61
C LYS A 436 25.61 -13.13 8.81
N ILE A 437 24.84 -12.24 9.44
CA ILE A 437 23.81 -11.43 8.75
C ILE A 437 24.44 -10.52 7.71
N LEU A 438 25.53 -9.83 8.04
CA LEU A 438 26.21 -8.94 7.12
C LEU A 438 26.68 -9.70 5.87
N ALA A 439 27.34 -10.84 6.05
CA ALA A 439 27.80 -11.67 4.94
C ALA A 439 26.64 -12.14 4.03
N LEU A 440 25.50 -12.52 4.62
CA LEU A 440 24.32 -12.92 3.86
C LEU A 440 23.69 -11.74 3.10
N ARG A 441 23.56 -10.56 3.72
CA ARG A 441 23.02 -9.36 3.04
C ARG A 441 23.93 -8.86 1.93
N GLU A 442 25.24 -8.86 2.12
CA GLU A 442 26.20 -8.54 1.07
C GLU A 442 26.07 -9.47 -0.12
N LYS A 443 25.87 -10.77 0.12
CA LYS A 443 25.67 -11.77 -0.94
C LYS A 443 24.34 -11.58 -1.68
N VAL A 444 23.24 -11.34 -0.98
CA VAL A 444 21.88 -11.30 -1.55
C VAL A 444 21.59 -9.97 -2.24
N SER A 445 21.92 -8.85 -1.59
CA SER A 445 21.50 -7.51 -2.00
C SER A 445 22.66 -6.61 -2.43
N GLY A 446 23.91 -7.02 -2.16
CA GLY A 446 25.10 -6.21 -2.40
C GLY A 446 25.48 -5.29 -1.25
N ALA A 447 26.71 -4.76 -1.29
CA ALA A 447 27.31 -4.01 -0.20
C ALA A 447 26.69 -2.62 0.06
N GLU A 448 26.14 -1.97 -0.96
CA GLU A 448 25.53 -0.62 -0.85
C GLU A 448 24.01 -0.65 -0.62
N HIS A 449 23.38 -1.83 -0.55
CA HIS A 449 21.94 -1.92 -0.32
C HIS A 449 21.57 -1.40 1.08
N PRO A 450 20.48 -0.62 1.26
CA PRO A 450 20.08 -0.04 2.56
C PRO A 450 20.02 -1.05 3.71
N ASP A 451 19.49 -2.25 3.45
CA ASP A 451 19.49 -3.33 4.43
C ASP A 451 20.90 -3.80 4.82
N THR A 452 21.82 -3.92 3.87
CA THR A 452 23.21 -4.29 4.15
C THR A 452 23.87 -3.23 5.03
N LEU A 453 23.67 -1.95 4.70
CA LEU A 453 24.17 -0.82 5.49
C LEU A 453 23.59 -0.81 6.91
N THR A 454 22.32 -1.15 7.07
CA THR A 454 21.68 -1.30 8.39
C THR A 454 22.34 -2.40 9.21
N SER A 455 22.65 -3.54 8.59
CA SER A 455 23.38 -4.63 9.28
C SER A 455 24.82 -4.25 9.63
N MET A 456 25.49 -3.44 8.81
CA MET A 456 26.80 -2.87 9.16
C MET A 456 26.69 -1.90 10.36
N ASN A 457 25.66 -1.06 10.41
CA ASN A 457 25.40 -0.18 11.55
C ASN A 457 25.19 -0.99 12.85
N ASN A 458 24.41 -2.08 12.80
CA ASN A 458 24.18 -2.95 13.95
C ASN A 458 25.44 -3.70 14.40
N LEU A 459 26.31 -4.07 13.45
CA LEU A 459 27.63 -4.63 13.75
C LEU A 459 28.51 -3.60 14.49
N ALA A 460 28.48 -2.34 14.07
CA ALA A 460 29.19 -1.26 14.73
C ALA A 460 28.67 -1.02 16.16
N VAL A 461 27.35 -1.09 16.38
CA VAL A 461 26.75 -1.07 17.72
C VAL A 461 27.29 -2.23 18.56
N THR A 462 27.33 -3.43 18.02
CA THR A 462 27.84 -4.61 18.74
C THR A 462 29.32 -4.47 19.11
N TYR A 463 30.15 -3.91 18.21
CA TYR A 463 31.54 -3.57 18.54
C TYR A 463 31.64 -2.55 19.67
N ARG A 464 30.81 -1.51 19.65
CA ARG A 464 30.78 -0.50 20.72
C ARG A 464 30.39 -1.13 22.05
N ASP A 465 29.40 -2.01 22.08
CA ASP A 465 28.93 -2.68 23.30
C ASP A 465 29.97 -3.67 23.86
N LEU A 466 30.84 -4.22 23.00
CA LEU A 466 32.05 -4.97 23.39
C LEU A 466 33.21 -4.08 23.87
N GLY A 467 33.06 -2.76 23.88
CA GLY A 467 34.14 -1.81 24.19
C GLY A 467 35.16 -1.62 23.07
N ARG A 468 34.94 -2.19 21.88
CA ARG A 468 35.79 -2.06 20.69
C ARG A 468 35.46 -0.76 19.94
N TYR A 469 35.63 0.37 20.60
CA TYR A 469 35.18 1.68 20.11
C TYR A 469 35.86 2.13 18.81
N ALA A 470 37.13 1.76 18.60
CA ALA A 470 37.84 2.09 17.35
C ALA A 470 37.26 1.34 16.14
N ASP A 471 36.93 0.06 16.30
CA ASP A 471 36.31 -0.76 15.24
C ASP A 471 34.90 -0.26 14.93
N ALA A 472 34.13 0.06 15.98
CA ALA A 472 32.81 0.67 15.84
C ALA A 472 32.89 2.00 15.08
N LEU A 473 33.86 2.85 15.42
CA LEU A 473 34.03 4.16 14.79
C LEU A 473 34.26 4.04 13.28
N VAL A 474 35.22 3.22 12.86
CA VAL A 474 35.54 3.00 11.43
C VAL A 474 34.30 2.53 10.66
N LEU A 475 33.52 1.62 11.27
CA LEU A 475 32.35 1.07 10.61
C LEU A 475 31.20 2.08 10.55
N PHE A 476 30.95 2.85 11.61
CA PHE A 476 29.94 3.91 11.60
C PHE A 476 30.27 5.02 10.58
N GLU A 477 31.53 5.46 10.49
CA GLU A 477 31.94 6.48 9.50
C GLU A 477 31.71 5.99 8.06
N LYS A 478 32.08 4.72 7.78
CA LYS A 478 31.81 4.09 6.48
C LYS A 478 30.31 4.02 6.17
N VAL A 479 29.51 3.57 7.13
CA VAL A 479 28.05 3.41 6.95
C VAL A 479 27.37 4.75 6.77
N LEU A 480 27.74 5.76 7.55
CA LEU A 480 27.18 7.11 7.41
C LEU A 480 27.43 7.68 6.01
N ALA A 481 28.66 7.57 5.49
CA ALA A 481 28.97 8.03 4.14
C ALA A 481 28.15 7.32 3.06
N LEU A 482 27.92 6.00 3.23
CA LEU A 482 27.10 5.22 2.30
C LEU A 482 25.62 5.55 2.40
N PHE A 483 25.07 5.76 3.61
CA PHE A 483 23.68 6.19 3.79
C PHE A 483 23.44 7.59 3.24
N GLU A 484 24.35 8.55 3.47
CA GLU A 484 24.24 9.89 2.88
C GLU A 484 24.24 9.84 1.33
N LYS A 485 25.05 8.95 0.74
CA LYS A 485 25.09 8.74 -0.72
C LYS A 485 23.82 8.08 -1.27
N THR A 486 23.27 7.09 -0.57
CA THR A 486 22.20 6.21 -1.09
C THR A 486 20.80 6.71 -0.75
N LEU A 487 20.58 7.14 0.49
CA LEU A 487 19.28 7.54 1.03
C LEU A 487 19.17 9.06 1.23
N GLY A 488 20.29 9.76 1.26
CA GLY A 488 20.35 11.19 1.54
C GLY A 488 20.49 11.52 3.03
N VAL A 489 20.78 12.80 3.31
CA VAL A 489 21.12 13.28 4.67
C VAL A 489 19.94 13.31 5.64
N GLU A 490 18.73 13.49 5.12
CA GLU A 490 17.50 13.63 5.92
C GLU A 490 16.81 12.29 6.21
N HIS A 491 17.30 11.19 5.62
CA HIS A 491 16.67 9.88 5.79
C HIS A 491 16.79 9.39 7.24
N PRO A 492 15.73 8.77 7.82
CA PRO A 492 15.73 8.29 9.20
C PRO A 492 16.93 7.39 9.56
N ASP A 493 17.31 6.48 8.66
CA ASP A 493 18.46 5.58 8.86
C ASP A 493 19.80 6.34 8.90
N THR A 494 19.97 7.35 8.03
CA THR A 494 21.14 8.23 8.04
C THR A 494 21.24 8.98 9.38
N LEU A 495 20.13 9.54 9.85
CA LEU A 495 20.05 10.26 11.13
C LEU A 495 20.32 9.34 12.33
N THR A 496 19.87 8.09 12.26
CA THR A 496 20.14 7.07 13.28
C THR A 496 21.61 6.68 13.31
N SER A 497 22.24 6.50 12.15
CA SER A 497 23.69 6.27 12.03
C SER A 497 24.50 7.44 12.59
N MET A 498 24.11 8.69 12.31
CA MET A 498 24.74 9.89 12.89
C MET A 498 24.67 9.91 14.43
N ASN A 499 23.50 9.60 15.01
CA ASN A 499 23.34 9.51 16.47
C ASN A 499 24.24 8.41 17.07
N ASN A 500 24.33 7.24 16.42
CA ASN A 500 25.19 6.15 16.89
C ASN A 500 26.69 6.50 16.80
N LEU A 501 27.09 7.20 15.75
CA LEU A 501 28.43 7.75 15.60
C LEU A 501 28.73 8.79 16.68
N ALA A 502 27.81 9.72 16.95
CA ALA A 502 27.95 10.71 18.02
C ALA A 502 28.11 10.05 19.41
N SER A 503 27.31 9.01 19.70
CA SER A 503 27.44 8.22 20.92
C SER A 503 28.83 7.56 21.03
N THR A 504 29.36 7.04 19.92
CA THR A 504 30.69 6.43 19.86
C THR A 504 31.80 7.45 20.07
N TYR A 505 31.67 8.66 19.49
CA TYR A 505 32.57 9.78 19.79
C TYR A 505 32.56 10.13 21.28
N GLY A 506 31.39 10.18 21.92
CA GLY A 506 31.28 10.38 23.36
C GLY A 506 32.03 9.32 24.18
N LYS A 507 31.90 8.03 23.83
CA LYS A 507 32.64 6.95 24.50
C LYS A 507 34.15 7.01 24.30
N LEU A 508 34.61 7.63 23.23
CA LEU A 508 36.03 7.91 22.95
C LEU A 508 36.53 9.22 23.58
N GLY A 509 35.70 9.96 24.31
CA GLY A 509 36.03 11.28 24.87
C GLY A 509 36.03 12.42 23.85
N ARG A 510 35.61 12.16 22.61
CA ARG A 510 35.52 13.13 21.51
C ARG A 510 34.20 13.90 21.56
N HIS A 511 33.89 14.51 22.70
CA HIS A 511 32.59 15.12 22.96
C HIS A 511 32.26 16.31 22.03
N ALA A 512 33.28 17.03 21.53
CA ALA A 512 33.08 18.10 20.55
C ALA A 512 32.56 17.57 19.19
N ASP A 513 33.07 16.43 18.73
CA ASP A 513 32.59 15.80 17.49
C ASP A 513 31.18 15.23 17.67
N ALA A 514 30.91 14.65 18.85
CA ALA A 514 29.56 14.20 19.22
C ALA A 514 28.56 15.38 19.22
N LEU A 515 28.98 16.55 19.70
CA LEU A 515 28.14 17.74 19.76
C LEU A 515 27.69 18.18 18.37
N VAL A 516 28.64 18.31 17.42
CA VAL A 516 28.34 18.74 16.04
C VAL A 516 27.33 17.80 15.38
N LEU A 517 27.50 16.48 15.55
CA LEU A 517 26.56 15.51 14.98
C LEU A 517 25.19 15.57 15.65
N ASN A 518 25.12 15.63 16.97
CA ASN A 518 23.84 15.69 17.69
C ASN A 518 23.06 16.98 17.36
N GLU A 519 23.73 18.13 17.23
CA GLU A 519 23.10 19.39 16.79
C GLU A 519 22.57 19.28 15.35
N LYS A 520 23.36 18.69 14.43
CA LYS A 520 22.93 18.43 13.05
C LYS A 520 21.69 17.53 13.00
N VAL A 521 21.69 16.41 13.73
CA VAL A 521 20.55 15.48 13.75
C VAL A 521 19.31 16.13 14.35
N LEU A 522 19.45 16.88 15.44
CA LEU A 522 18.31 17.56 16.06
C LEU A 522 17.67 18.55 15.07
N ALA A 523 18.47 19.39 14.42
CA ALA A 523 17.95 20.35 13.44
C ALA A 523 17.22 19.67 12.28
N LEU A 524 17.75 18.55 11.77
CA LEU A 524 17.13 17.79 10.69
C LEU A 524 15.82 17.13 11.15
N ARG A 525 15.77 16.50 12.33
CA ARG A 525 14.54 15.89 12.87
C ARG A 525 13.47 16.92 13.23
N GLU A 526 13.85 18.08 13.78
CA GLU A 526 12.91 19.18 14.02
C GLU A 526 12.30 19.68 12.71
N LYS A 527 13.09 19.78 11.64
CA LYS A 527 12.63 20.19 10.30
C LYS A 527 11.68 19.15 9.68
N THR A 528 11.99 17.86 9.78
CA THR A 528 11.23 16.80 9.06
C THR A 528 10.06 16.25 9.85
N LEU A 529 10.21 16.06 11.16
CA LEU A 529 9.21 15.41 12.03
C LEU A 529 8.53 16.39 12.99
N GLY A 530 9.12 17.57 13.20
CA GLY A 530 8.67 18.54 14.20
C GLY A 530 9.27 18.30 15.59
N ALA A 531 9.10 19.30 16.47
CA ALA A 531 9.74 19.33 17.79
C ALA A 531 9.16 18.32 18.79
N GLU A 532 7.90 17.92 18.63
CA GLU A 532 7.21 17.02 19.58
C GLU A 532 7.34 15.53 19.21
N HIS A 533 7.91 15.21 18.04
CA HIS A 533 8.04 13.83 17.59
C HIS A 533 9.00 13.03 18.50
N PRO A 534 8.68 11.77 18.87
CA PRO A 534 9.50 10.95 19.76
C PRO A 534 10.99 10.86 19.38
N ASP A 535 11.29 10.74 18.08
CA ASP A 535 12.67 10.71 17.58
C ASP A 535 13.41 12.05 17.75
N THR A 536 12.71 13.17 17.59
CA THR A 536 13.27 14.50 17.83
C THR A 536 13.58 14.67 19.31
N LEU A 537 12.67 14.25 20.19
CA LEU A 537 12.87 14.27 21.65
C LEU A 537 14.03 13.36 22.09
N THR A 538 14.22 12.23 21.41
CA THR A 538 15.38 11.36 21.64
C THR A 538 16.69 12.04 21.25
N SER A 539 16.72 12.76 20.12
CA SER A 539 17.90 13.54 19.72
C SER A 539 18.18 14.71 20.67
N MET A 540 17.15 15.41 21.17
CA MET A 540 17.32 16.43 22.22
C MET A 540 17.95 15.84 23.49
N ASN A 541 17.49 14.66 23.91
CA ASN A 541 18.04 13.98 25.08
C ASN A 541 19.50 13.55 24.88
N ASN A 542 19.86 13.07 23.68
CA ASN A 542 21.25 12.74 23.35
C ASN A 542 22.16 13.99 23.35
N LEU A 543 21.65 15.12 22.83
CA LEU A 543 22.34 16.40 22.87
C LEU A 543 22.55 16.89 24.31
N ALA A 544 21.53 16.76 25.16
CA ALA A 544 21.63 17.09 26.59
C ALA A 544 22.71 16.24 27.30
N TYR A 545 22.79 14.96 26.98
CA TYR A 545 23.86 14.08 27.49
C TYR A 545 25.24 14.57 27.04
N THR A 546 25.42 14.94 25.77
CA THR A 546 26.68 15.51 25.27
C THR A 546 27.05 16.84 25.94
N TYR A 547 26.07 17.70 26.24
CA TYR A 547 26.33 18.90 27.04
C TYR A 547 26.79 18.56 28.46
N GLY A 548 26.20 17.54 29.09
CA GLY A 548 26.66 17.03 30.38
C GLY A 548 28.11 16.57 30.35
N ASP A 549 28.47 15.74 29.36
CA ASP A 549 29.86 15.27 29.17
C ASP A 549 30.87 16.42 28.94
N LEU A 550 30.42 17.52 28.32
CA LEU A 550 31.23 18.73 28.12
C LEU A 550 31.28 19.66 29.34
N GLY A 551 30.63 19.31 30.45
CA GLY A 551 30.50 20.16 31.63
C GLY A 551 29.52 21.33 31.46
N ARG A 552 28.78 21.37 30.35
CA ARG A 552 27.76 22.40 30.04
C ARG A 552 26.42 22.04 30.68
N HIS A 553 26.43 21.79 31.99
CA HIS A 553 25.26 21.27 32.71
C HIS A 553 24.04 22.21 32.68
N ALA A 554 24.25 23.52 32.54
CA ALA A 554 23.16 24.49 32.38
C ALA A 554 22.42 24.32 31.04
N ASP A 555 23.16 24.06 29.94
CA ASP A 555 22.55 23.80 28.63
C ASP A 555 21.84 22.44 28.62
N ALA A 556 22.45 21.42 29.25
CA ALA A 556 21.83 20.13 29.46
C ALA A 556 20.52 20.24 30.25
N LEU A 557 20.48 21.12 31.27
CA LEU A 557 19.31 21.34 32.10
C LEU A 557 18.13 21.87 31.27
N VAL A 558 18.36 22.92 30.47
CA VAL A 558 17.33 23.54 29.62
C VAL A 558 16.74 22.51 28.66
N LEU A 559 17.59 21.69 28.02
CA LEU A 559 17.12 20.63 27.13
C LEU A 559 16.36 19.53 27.87
N ASN A 560 16.87 19.06 29.01
CA ASN A 560 16.20 18.00 29.77
C ASN A 560 14.84 18.45 30.31
N GLU A 561 14.69 19.69 30.78
CA GLU A 561 13.41 20.27 31.18
C GLU A 561 12.44 20.36 30.00
N LYS A 562 12.90 20.83 28.83
CA LYS A 562 12.11 20.88 27.60
C LYS A 562 11.64 19.50 27.17
N VAL A 563 12.54 18.50 27.12
CA VAL A 563 12.22 17.13 26.72
C VAL A 563 11.23 16.50 27.70
N LEU A 564 11.43 16.69 29.01
CA LEU A 564 10.51 16.17 30.02
C LEU A 564 9.10 16.73 29.84
N ALA A 565 8.98 18.06 29.70
CA ALA A 565 7.68 18.71 29.51
C ALA A 565 6.98 18.22 28.23
N LEU A 566 7.72 18.06 27.13
CA LEU A 566 7.17 17.56 25.87
C LEU A 566 6.75 16.09 25.96
N ARG A 567 7.57 15.21 26.57
CA ARG A 567 7.20 13.79 26.77
C ARG A 567 6.04 13.62 27.75
N GLU A 568 5.95 14.42 28.80
CA GLU A 568 4.78 14.43 29.70
C GLU A 568 3.51 14.83 28.95
N LYS A 569 3.60 15.82 28.06
CA LYS A 569 2.47 16.26 27.21
C LYS A 569 2.04 15.19 26.20
N THR A 570 2.99 14.55 25.50
CA THR A 570 2.66 13.66 24.36
C THR A 570 2.47 12.20 24.75
N LEU A 571 3.27 11.68 25.69
CA LEU A 571 3.26 10.27 26.09
C LEU A 571 2.66 10.06 27.49
N GLY A 572 2.61 11.12 28.31
CA GLY A 572 2.18 11.07 29.70
C GLY A 572 3.32 10.86 30.69
N ALA A 573 3.04 11.14 31.97
CA ALA A 573 4.04 11.11 33.05
C ALA A 573 4.57 9.70 33.37
N GLU A 574 3.78 8.66 33.11
CA GLU A 574 4.12 7.27 33.44
C GLU A 574 4.87 6.55 32.29
N HIS A 575 4.99 7.18 31.12
CA HIS A 575 5.64 6.56 29.98
C HIS A 575 7.12 6.26 30.27
N PRO A 576 7.66 5.06 29.94
CA PRO A 576 9.04 4.68 30.21
C PRO A 576 10.11 5.69 29.72
N ASP A 577 9.86 6.33 28.59
CA ASP A 577 10.75 7.37 28.06
C ASP A 577 10.63 8.70 28.80
N THR A 578 9.44 9.07 29.28
CA THR A 578 9.27 10.22 30.18
C THR A 578 10.00 9.97 31.49
N LEU A 579 9.89 8.77 32.06
CA LEU A 579 10.63 8.37 33.25
C LEU A 579 12.14 8.36 33.03
N THR A 580 12.59 8.04 31.81
CA THR A 580 14.01 8.15 31.42
C THR A 580 14.45 9.61 31.40
N SER A 581 13.65 10.52 30.83
CA SER A 581 13.95 11.96 30.85
C SER A 581 13.93 12.56 32.25
N MET A 582 12.97 12.17 33.11
CA MET A 582 12.96 12.57 34.52
C MET A 582 14.25 12.15 35.24
N ASN A 583 14.72 10.93 34.97
CA ASN A 583 15.95 10.41 35.55
C ASN A 583 17.20 11.16 35.05
N ASN A 584 17.23 11.50 33.75
CA ASN A 584 18.32 12.30 33.16
C ASN A 584 18.34 13.71 33.74
N LEU A 585 17.18 14.35 33.91
CA LEU A 585 17.05 15.63 34.58
C LEU A 585 17.55 15.55 36.03
N ALA A 586 17.23 14.47 36.74
CA ALA A 586 17.74 14.25 38.10
C ALA A 586 19.27 14.12 38.16
N TYR A 587 19.90 13.48 37.17
CA TYR A 587 21.36 13.47 37.05
C TYR A 587 21.92 14.88 36.83
N THR A 588 21.33 15.65 35.91
CA THR A 588 21.77 17.03 35.66
C THR A 588 21.63 17.93 36.89
N TYR A 589 20.58 17.76 37.71
CA TYR A 589 20.48 18.44 39.00
C TYR A 589 21.61 18.03 39.95
N GLY A 590 21.98 16.74 39.97
CA GLY A 590 23.13 16.25 40.72
C GLY A 590 24.44 16.92 40.31
N ASP A 591 24.70 17.01 39.00
CA ASP A 591 25.91 17.64 38.45
C ASP A 591 25.97 19.15 38.75
N LEU A 592 24.81 19.81 38.86
CA LEU A 592 24.68 21.21 39.26
C LEU A 592 24.72 21.42 40.79
N GLY A 593 24.92 20.37 41.59
CA GLY A 593 24.91 20.44 43.05
C GLY A 593 23.52 20.59 43.69
N ARG A 594 22.44 20.49 42.90
CA ARG A 594 21.03 20.56 43.34
C ARG A 594 20.55 19.18 43.81
N HIS A 595 21.24 18.61 44.80
CA HIS A 595 21.03 17.23 45.24
C HIS A 595 19.63 16.96 45.80
N ALA A 596 18.98 17.95 46.42
CA ALA A 596 17.61 17.83 46.91
C ALA A 596 16.60 17.62 45.76
N ASP A 597 16.70 18.45 44.71
CA ASP A 597 15.84 18.32 43.53
C ASP A 597 16.08 17.00 42.78
N ALA A 598 17.36 16.60 42.69
CA ALA A 598 17.74 15.30 42.12
C ALA A 598 17.12 14.13 42.89
N LEU A 599 17.14 14.18 44.22
CA LEU A 599 16.57 13.12 45.06
C LEU A 599 15.06 13.00 44.87
N VAL A 600 14.33 14.12 44.90
CA VAL A 600 12.88 14.15 44.70
C VAL A 600 12.49 13.51 43.36
N LEU A 601 13.20 13.86 42.28
CA LEU A 601 12.94 13.26 40.98
C LEU A 601 13.29 11.77 40.93
N LYS A 602 14.41 11.34 41.52
CA LYS A 602 14.78 9.92 41.56
C LYS A 602 13.77 9.07 42.33
N GLU A 603 13.26 9.56 43.46
CA GLU A 603 12.21 8.88 44.23
C GLU A 603 10.91 8.76 43.43
N LYS A 604 10.50 9.84 42.74
CA LYS A 604 9.34 9.81 41.83
C LYS A 604 9.54 8.80 40.70
N VAL A 605 10.71 8.78 40.06
CA VAL A 605 11.04 7.85 38.97
C VAL A 605 11.01 6.40 39.46
N LEU A 606 11.58 6.11 40.63
CA LEU A 606 11.59 4.77 41.19
C LEU A 606 10.17 4.25 41.40
N ALA A 607 9.33 5.02 42.09
CA ALA A 607 7.93 4.65 42.35
C ALA A 607 7.13 4.42 41.04
N LEU A 608 7.33 5.28 40.04
CA LEU A 608 6.65 5.12 38.75
C LEU A 608 7.19 3.94 37.93
N ARG A 609 8.50 3.69 37.94
CA ARG A 609 9.09 2.51 37.27
C ARG A 609 8.64 1.21 37.90
N GLU A 610 8.58 1.12 39.23
CA GLU A 610 8.02 -0.03 39.93
C GLU A 610 6.57 -0.30 39.52
N LYS A 611 5.75 0.76 39.42
CA LYS A 611 4.35 0.66 38.99
C LYS A 611 4.21 0.19 37.54
N VAL A 612 5.01 0.73 36.61
CA VAL A 612 4.82 0.57 35.17
C VAL A 612 5.57 -0.65 34.61
N LEU A 613 6.80 -0.87 35.07
CA LEU A 613 7.70 -1.89 34.56
C LEU A 613 7.84 -3.08 35.51
N GLY A 614 7.46 -2.93 36.78
CA GLY A 614 7.68 -3.91 37.84
C GLY A 614 8.99 -3.68 38.61
N SER A 615 9.09 -4.30 39.78
CA SER A 615 10.25 -4.18 40.70
C SER A 615 11.53 -4.77 40.12
N GLU A 616 11.41 -5.89 39.40
CA GLU A 616 12.54 -6.66 38.87
C GLU A 616 13.08 -6.13 37.54
N HIS A 617 12.44 -5.11 36.96
CA HIS A 617 12.88 -4.56 35.69
C HIS A 617 14.23 -3.84 35.85
N GLU A 618 15.16 -4.04 34.91
CA GLU A 618 16.51 -3.47 34.95
C GLU A 618 16.53 -1.95 35.20
N LYS A 619 15.71 -1.20 34.46
CA LYS A 619 15.52 0.25 34.67
C LYS A 619 15.02 0.62 36.08
N THR A 620 14.19 -0.22 36.72
CA THR A 620 13.74 -0.01 38.10
C THR A 620 14.87 -0.27 39.07
N LEU A 621 15.58 -1.39 38.91
CA LEU A 621 16.73 -1.77 39.73
C LEU A 621 17.88 -0.75 39.66
N THR A 622 18.13 -0.18 38.48
CA THR A 622 19.14 0.89 38.31
C THR A 622 18.74 2.18 39.01
N SER A 623 17.45 2.49 39.12
CA SER A 623 16.97 3.63 39.93
C SER A 623 17.10 3.42 41.44
N MET A 624 17.18 2.16 41.91
CA MET A 624 17.40 1.82 43.32
C MET A 624 18.86 1.96 43.76
N LYS A 625 19.82 1.91 42.82
CA LYS A 625 21.24 2.07 43.14
C LYS A 625 21.50 3.52 43.56
N LYS A 626 21.73 3.74 44.86
CA LYS A 626 22.14 5.04 45.40
C LYS A 626 23.48 5.47 44.75
N PRO A 627 23.64 6.76 44.42
CA PRO A 627 24.90 7.28 43.88
C PRO A 627 26.08 7.08 44.84
#